data_AF-A0A2X4WUB3-F1
#
_entry.id   AF-A0A2X4WUB3-F1
#
_cell.length_a   1.000
_cell.length_b   1.000
_cell.length_c   1.000
_cell.angle_alpha   90.00
_cell.angle_beta   90.00
_cell.angle_gamma   90.00
#
_symmetry.space_group_name_H-M   'P 1'
#
loop_
_entity.id
_entity.type
_entity.pdbx_description
1 polymer ?
#
loop_
_entity_poly.entity_id
_entity_poly.type
_entity_poly.pdbx_seq_one_letter_code
_entity_poly.pdbx_strand_id
1 'polypeptide(L)'
;MLLKVSSIDGNMKLDTLDIDANQGTVKASGTAQLANNWPVDITLNSTLNIDPLKGEKIKLKVGGALREQLEVGVNLSGPMDVALRAQTRLAEAGLPLNLEVVSQRIAWPFTGNTQFQADDLKLKLSGKMTDYTLSMRTAVKGQDIPPATITLDAKGNERQINLDKLTVAALEGKLN
;
A
#
# COMPACT_ATOMS: atom_id res chain seq x y z
N MET A 1 4.88 -22.86 -14.53
CA MET A 1 5.22 -22.58 -13.11
C MET A 1 6.53 -23.27 -12.78
N LEU A 2 7.44 -22.55 -12.15
CA LEU A 2 8.71 -23.04 -11.58
C LEU A 2 8.79 -22.62 -10.11
N LEU A 3 9.18 -23.55 -9.23
CA LEU A 3 9.40 -23.29 -7.81
C LEU A 3 10.69 -23.97 -7.36
N LYS A 4 11.57 -23.22 -6.70
CA LYS A 4 12.79 -23.73 -6.07
C LYS A 4 12.88 -23.21 -4.65
N VAL A 5 12.80 -24.13 -3.70
CA VAL A 5 12.87 -23.86 -2.26
C VAL A 5 13.89 -24.79 -1.65
N SER A 6 14.70 -24.26 -0.73
CA SER A 6 15.56 -25.05 0.14
C SER A 6 15.29 -24.69 1.59
N SER A 7 15.40 -25.68 2.47
CA SER A 7 15.26 -25.50 3.92
C SER A 7 16.35 -26.28 4.63
N ILE A 8 17.22 -25.59 5.37
CA ILE A 8 18.29 -26.18 6.17
C ILE A 8 18.30 -25.49 7.52
N ASP A 9 18.19 -26.25 8.62
CA ASP A 9 18.31 -25.75 10.00
C ASP A 9 17.42 -24.53 10.34
N GLY A 10 16.17 -24.54 9.87
CA GLY A 10 15.22 -23.45 10.09
C GLY A 10 15.44 -22.23 9.19
N ASN A 11 16.42 -22.26 8.29
CA ASN A 11 16.60 -21.27 7.23
C ASN A 11 15.86 -21.74 5.97
N MET A 12 14.74 -21.09 5.68
CA MET A 12 14.03 -21.24 4.42
C MET A 12 14.57 -20.24 3.40
N LYS A 13 14.95 -20.73 2.23
CA LYS A 13 15.33 -19.91 1.09
C LYS A 13 14.41 -20.22 -0.07
N LEU A 14 13.72 -19.19 -0.54
CA LEU A 14 13.03 -19.18 -1.82
C LEU A 14 14.02 -18.66 -2.87
N ASP A 15 14.67 -19.58 -3.57
CA ASP A 15 15.56 -19.21 -4.67
C ASP A 15 14.77 -18.54 -5.81
N THR A 16 13.63 -19.15 -6.17
CA THR A 16 12.70 -18.55 -7.13
C THR A 16 11.32 -19.22 -7.04
N LEU A 17 10.29 -18.40 -7.16
CA LEU A 17 8.96 -18.77 -7.64
C LEU A 17 8.71 -17.98 -8.92
N ASP A 18 8.47 -18.66 -10.04
CA ASP A 18 8.16 -18.05 -11.34
C ASP A 18 6.86 -18.66 -11.89
N ILE A 19 5.81 -17.84 -11.94
CA ILE A 19 4.50 -18.19 -12.48
C ILE A 19 4.29 -17.33 -13.72
N ASP A 20 4.00 -18.00 -14.82
CA ASP A 20 3.55 -17.40 -16.07
C ASP A 20 2.17 -17.97 -16.39
N ALA A 21 1.16 -17.09 -16.43
CA ALA A 21 -0.23 -17.42 -16.65
C ALA A 21 -0.88 -16.38 -17.55
N ASN A 22 -2.01 -16.73 -18.17
CA ASN A 22 -2.73 -15.82 -19.06
C ASN A 22 -3.15 -14.52 -18.37
N GLN A 23 -3.41 -14.57 -17.05
CA GLN A 23 -3.83 -13.43 -16.25
C GLN A 23 -2.68 -12.56 -15.75
N GLY A 24 -1.42 -12.97 -15.96
CA GLY A 24 -0.25 -12.23 -15.51
C GLY A 24 0.92 -13.11 -15.10
N THR A 25 1.98 -12.45 -14.66
CA THR A 25 3.22 -13.08 -14.21
C THR A 25 3.46 -12.81 -12.73
N VAL A 26 4.14 -13.72 -12.05
CA VAL A 26 4.62 -13.55 -10.67
C VAL A 26 6.03 -14.10 -10.59
N LYS A 27 6.96 -13.28 -10.09
CA LYS A 27 8.33 -13.67 -9.76
C LYS A 27 8.62 -13.29 -8.32
N ALA A 28 8.92 -14.27 -7.49
CA ALA A 28 9.26 -14.04 -6.09
C ALA A 28 10.56 -14.75 -5.70
N SER A 29 11.32 -14.12 -4.82
CA SER A 29 12.52 -14.67 -4.21
C SER A 29 12.67 -14.12 -2.80
N GLY A 30 13.45 -14.80 -1.97
CA GLY A 30 13.72 -14.31 -0.63
C GLY A 30 14.20 -15.35 0.35
N THR A 31 14.35 -14.92 1.58
CA THR A 31 14.75 -15.74 2.72
C THR A 31 13.82 -15.50 3.89
N ALA A 32 13.65 -16.54 4.71
CA ALA A 32 13.01 -16.48 6.01
C ALA A 32 13.74 -17.44 6.94
N GLN A 33 14.13 -16.98 8.11
CA GLN A 33 14.79 -17.82 9.11
C GLN A 33 13.87 -17.94 10.33
N LEU A 34 13.55 -19.16 10.77
CA LEU A 34 12.75 -19.42 11.98
C LEU A 34 13.63 -19.54 13.23
N ALA A 35 14.74 -18.80 13.27
CA ALA A 35 15.66 -18.70 14.39
C ALA A 35 15.85 -17.23 14.77
N ASN A 36 16.36 -16.98 15.97
CA ASN A 36 16.59 -15.63 16.50
C ASN A 36 15.30 -14.78 16.52
N ASN A 37 15.35 -13.58 15.94
CA ASN A 37 14.23 -12.64 15.80
C ASN A 37 13.36 -12.88 14.56
N TRP A 38 13.58 -13.98 13.86
CA TRP A 38 12.88 -14.39 12.66
C TRP A 38 13.04 -13.41 11.48
N PRO A 39 14.27 -13.25 10.96
CA PRO A 39 14.52 -12.33 9.88
C PRO A 39 13.89 -12.82 8.57
N VAL A 40 13.35 -11.88 7.81
CA VAL A 40 12.72 -12.10 6.51
C VAL A 40 13.23 -11.04 5.51
N ASP A 41 13.50 -11.46 4.27
CA ASP A 41 13.71 -10.57 3.12
C ASP A 41 13.08 -11.24 1.91
N ILE A 42 11.89 -10.76 1.51
CA ILE A 42 11.10 -11.32 0.43
C ILE A 42 10.84 -10.21 -0.58
N THR A 43 11.12 -10.49 -1.85
CA THR A 43 10.76 -9.62 -2.97
C THR A 43 9.82 -10.38 -3.89
N LEU A 44 8.71 -9.75 -4.25
CA LEU A 44 7.77 -10.24 -5.24
C LEU A 44 7.55 -9.15 -6.30
N ASN A 45 7.65 -9.55 -7.56
CA ASN A 45 7.32 -8.73 -8.71
C ASN A 45 6.20 -9.44 -9.48
N SER A 46 5.17 -8.70 -9.88
CA SER A 46 4.08 -9.23 -10.68
C SER A 46 3.72 -8.24 -11.79
N THR A 47 3.26 -8.75 -12.92
CA THR A 47 2.63 -7.94 -13.98
C THR A 47 1.26 -8.53 -14.26
N LEU A 48 0.20 -7.73 -14.13
CA LEU A 48 -1.17 -8.15 -14.38
C LEU A 48 -1.47 -8.10 -15.89
N ASN A 49 -2.21 -9.09 -16.37
CA ASN A 49 -2.76 -9.15 -17.72
C ASN A 49 -4.28 -9.38 -17.66
N ILE A 50 -4.94 -8.61 -16.80
CA ILE A 50 -6.40 -8.65 -16.57
C ILE A 50 -6.95 -7.23 -16.58
N ASP A 51 -8.01 -7.00 -17.35
CA ASP A 51 -8.69 -5.71 -17.34
C ASP A 51 -9.43 -5.48 -16.00
N PRO A 52 -9.53 -4.22 -15.53
CA PRO A 52 -9.00 -2.99 -16.13
C PRO A 52 -7.54 -2.69 -15.76
N LEU A 53 -6.82 -3.59 -15.08
CA LEU A 53 -5.45 -3.38 -14.59
C LEU A 53 -4.39 -4.00 -15.51
N LYS A 54 -4.71 -4.21 -16.79
CA LYS A 54 -3.80 -4.85 -17.73
C LYS A 54 -2.54 -3.99 -17.88
N GLY A 55 -1.38 -4.60 -17.68
CA GLY A 55 -0.08 -3.94 -17.68
C GLY A 55 0.36 -3.38 -16.34
N GLU A 56 -0.47 -3.46 -15.29
CA GLU A 56 -0.11 -3.04 -13.92
C GLU A 56 1.06 -3.87 -13.40
N LYS A 57 2.10 -3.19 -12.91
CA LYS A 57 3.29 -3.82 -12.33
C LYS A 57 3.30 -3.61 -10.83
N ILE A 58 3.31 -4.71 -10.11
CA ILE A 58 3.32 -4.75 -8.65
C ILE A 58 4.71 -5.15 -8.19
N LYS A 59 5.35 -4.34 -7.35
CA LYS A 59 6.57 -4.71 -6.64
C LYS A 59 6.31 -4.65 -5.14
N LEU A 60 6.30 -5.82 -4.51
CA LEU A 60 6.22 -6.00 -3.07
C LEU A 60 7.61 -6.34 -2.52
N LYS A 61 8.02 -5.68 -1.45
CA LYS A 61 9.16 -6.06 -0.63
C LYS A 61 8.72 -6.17 0.82
N VAL A 62 9.11 -7.26 1.47
CA VAL A 62 8.94 -7.47 2.91
C VAL A 62 10.32 -7.70 3.49
N GLY A 63 10.69 -6.95 4.52
CA GLY A 63 12.01 -7.00 5.13
C GLY A 63 11.95 -6.88 6.65
N GLY A 64 13.06 -7.14 7.32
CA GLY A 64 13.21 -6.98 8.77
C GLY A 64 13.06 -8.30 9.51
N ALA A 65 12.50 -8.25 10.72
CA ALA A 65 12.41 -9.39 11.61
C ALA A 65 11.02 -9.47 12.24
N LEU A 66 10.34 -10.62 12.10
CA LEU A 66 8.95 -10.79 12.52
C LEU A 66 8.73 -10.59 14.03
N ARG A 67 9.75 -10.90 14.85
CA ARG A 67 9.69 -10.72 16.32
C ARG A 67 10.14 -9.33 16.78
N GLU A 68 10.68 -8.51 15.88
CA GLU A 68 11.08 -7.13 16.16
C GLU A 68 10.27 -6.21 15.25
N GLN A 69 10.87 -5.70 14.18
CA GLN A 69 10.23 -4.79 13.23
C GLN A 69 10.17 -5.40 11.84
N LEU A 70 8.96 -5.42 11.28
CA LEU A 70 8.68 -5.75 9.90
C LEU A 70 8.52 -4.47 9.08
N GLU A 71 9.10 -4.47 7.89
CA GLU A 71 8.95 -3.42 6.90
C GLU A 71 8.30 -3.98 5.65
N VAL A 72 7.31 -3.29 5.11
CA VAL A 72 6.59 -3.68 3.90
C VAL A 72 6.57 -2.49 2.95
N GLY A 73 7.05 -2.70 1.73
CA GLY A 73 6.97 -1.72 0.64
C GLY A 73 6.20 -2.29 -0.53
N VAL A 74 5.21 -1.55 -1.03
CA VAL A 74 4.50 -1.88 -2.26
C VAL A 74 4.65 -0.70 -3.23
N ASN A 75 5.06 -0.98 -4.46
CA ASN A 75 4.98 -0.01 -5.55
C ASN A 75 4.10 -0.59 -6.65
N LEU A 76 3.11 0.18 -7.05
CA LEU A 76 2.24 -0.04 -8.19
C LEU A 76 2.70 0.92 -9.30
N SER A 77 2.78 0.42 -10.53
CA SER A 77 3.17 1.21 -11.69
C SER A 77 2.50 0.67 -12.96
N GLY A 78 1.69 1.52 -13.59
CA GLY A 78 0.88 1.16 -14.76
C GLY A 78 -0.40 1.99 -14.76
N PRO A 79 -1.59 1.36 -14.92
CA PRO A 79 -2.87 2.00 -14.67
C PRO A 79 -2.99 2.66 -13.28
N MET A 80 -2.27 2.15 -12.28
CA MET A 80 -2.12 2.76 -10.97
C MET A 80 -0.67 3.20 -10.74
N ASP A 81 -0.50 4.33 -10.05
CA ASP A 81 0.80 4.78 -9.55
C ASP A 81 0.66 5.05 -8.05
N VAL A 82 1.09 4.09 -7.23
CA VAL A 82 0.94 4.13 -5.78
C VAL A 82 2.18 3.56 -5.13
N ALA A 83 2.74 4.28 -4.16
CA ALA A 83 3.75 3.77 -3.26
C ALA A 83 3.19 3.68 -1.85
N LEU A 84 3.24 2.47 -1.27
CA LEU A 84 2.89 2.19 0.11
C LEU A 84 4.15 1.77 0.86
N ARG A 85 4.35 2.33 2.05
CA ARG A 85 5.34 1.89 3.02
C ARG A 85 4.66 1.64 4.35
N ALA A 86 4.92 0.48 4.95
CA ALA A 86 4.46 0.15 6.28
C ALA A 86 5.63 -0.36 7.14
N GLN A 87 5.62 0.02 8.41
CA GLN A 87 6.50 -0.52 9.44
C GLN A 87 5.65 -0.93 10.63
N THR A 88 5.87 -2.13 11.14
CA THR A 88 5.08 -2.64 12.26
C THR A 88 5.89 -3.58 13.13
N ARG A 89 5.51 -3.68 14.41
CA ARG A 89 6.10 -4.63 15.35
C ARG A 89 5.02 -5.62 15.76
N LEU A 90 4.95 -6.75 15.04
CA LEU A 90 3.87 -7.73 15.16
C LEU A 90 3.81 -8.38 16.54
N ALA A 91 4.95 -8.50 17.21
CA ALA A 91 5.06 -9.08 18.55
C ALA A 91 4.71 -8.10 19.69
N GLU A 92 4.43 -6.82 19.39
CA GLU A 92 4.05 -5.83 20.38
C GLU A 92 2.53 -5.69 20.54
N ALA A 93 2.07 -5.71 21.80
CA ALA A 93 0.66 -5.53 22.12
C ALA A 93 0.14 -4.17 21.62
N GLY A 94 -1.04 -4.22 20.99
CA GLY A 94 -1.67 -3.07 20.33
C GLY A 94 -1.19 -2.82 18.89
N LEU A 95 -0.33 -3.69 18.32
CA LEU A 95 0.14 -3.64 16.93
C LEU A 95 0.55 -2.21 16.49
N PRO A 96 1.71 -1.70 16.95
CA PRO A 96 2.25 -0.46 16.46
C PRO A 96 2.41 -0.51 14.93
N LEU A 97 1.86 0.48 14.23
CA LEU A 97 1.88 0.59 12.79
C LEU A 97 2.21 2.04 12.39
N ASN A 98 3.18 2.18 11.50
CA ASN A 98 3.37 3.36 10.67
C ASN A 98 3.06 2.95 9.25
N LEU A 99 2.14 3.62 8.59
CA LEU A 99 1.72 3.40 7.22
C LEU A 99 1.75 4.74 6.48
N GLU A 100 2.40 4.78 5.34
CA GLU A 100 2.39 5.90 4.41
C GLU A 100 1.95 5.41 3.04
N VAL A 101 0.96 6.07 2.45
CA VAL A 101 0.51 5.83 1.08
C VAL A 101 0.60 7.14 0.33
N VAL A 102 1.32 7.11 -0.80
CA VAL A 102 1.44 8.26 -1.69
C VAL A 102 1.10 7.89 -3.11
N SER A 103 0.47 8.81 -3.82
CA SER A 103 0.21 8.70 -5.26
C SER A 103 0.22 10.09 -5.88
N GLN A 104 0.84 10.23 -7.04
CA GLN A 104 0.76 11.47 -7.82
C GLN A 104 -0.63 11.65 -8.44
N ARG A 105 -1.23 10.55 -8.89
CA ARG A 105 -2.54 10.54 -9.54
C ARG A 105 -3.17 9.15 -9.48
N ILE A 106 -4.43 9.12 -9.06
CA ILE A 106 -5.32 7.98 -9.18
C ILE A 106 -6.53 8.44 -9.98
N ALA A 107 -6.80 7.79 -11.10
CA ALA A 107 -7.97 8.06 -11.93
C ALA A 107 -8.89 6.83 -11.92
N TRP A 108 -10.19 7.05 -11.82
CA TRP A 108 -11.21 6.01 -11.95
C TRP A 108 -12.25 6.43 -13.00
N PRO A 109 -12.67 5.53 -13.91
CA PRO A 109 -12.14 4.19 -14.15
C PRO A 109 -10.65 4.19 -14.54
N PHE A 110 -9.95 3.08 -14.26
CA PHE A 110 -8.51 2.94 -14.54
C PHE A 110 -8.18 2.87 -16.05
N THR A 111 -9.20 2.64 -16.88
CA THR A 111 -9.10 2.63 -18.35
C THR A 111 -10.25 3.43 -18.95
N GLY A 112 -10.00 4.05 -20.11
CA GLY A 112 -11.00 4.88 -20.78
C GLY A 112 -11.10 6.30 -20.18
N ASN A 113 -12.31 6.84 -20.15
CA ASN A 113 -12.55 8.23 -19.75
C ASN A 113 -12.62 8.34 -18.22
N THR A 114 -11.71 9.12 -17.63
CA THR A 114 -11.68 9.44 -16.20
C THR A 114 -12.97 10.12 -15.76
N GLN A 115 -13.64 9.56 -14.75
CA GLN A 115 -14.82 10.15 -14.11
C GLN A 115 -14.48 10.79 -12.76
N PHE A 116 -13.51 10.21 -12.05
CA PHE A 116 -13.02 10.68 -10.76
C PHE A 116 -11.50 10.64 -10.77
N GLN A 117 -10.89 11.67 -10.19
CA GLN A 117 -9.45 11.77 -10.08
C GLN A 117 -9.07 12.29 -8.71
N ALA A 118 -8.08 11.64 -8.11
CA ALA A 118 -7.38 12.09 -6.92
C ALA A 118 -5.92 12.35 -7.30
N ASP A 119 -5.50 13.61 -7.24
CA ASP A 119 -4.12 14.04 -7.41
C ASP A 119 -3.46 14.24 -6.04
N ASP A 120 -2.14 14.08 -5.99
CA ASP A 120 -1.29 14.34 -4.83
C ASP A 120 -1.78 13.69 -3.52
N LEU A 121 -2.24 12.44 -3.60
CA LEU A 121 -2.65 11.68 -2.43
C LEU A 121 -1.45 11.50 -1.50
N LYS A 122 -1.62 11.91 -0.26
CA LYS A 122 -0.73 11.63 0.87
C LYS A 122 -1.57 11.17 2.03
N LEU A 123 -1.40 9.93 2.44
CA LEU A 123 -2.06 9.35 3.61
C LEU A 123 -1.00 8.84 4.57
N LYS A 124 -1.15 9.15 5.85
CA LYS A 124 -0.33 8.62 6.93
C LYS A 124 -1.20 8.10 8.06
N LEU A 125 -0.92 6.89 8.52
CA LEU A 125 -1.46 6.34 9.75
C LEU A 125 -0.30 5.97 10.66
N SER A 126 -0.35 6.44 11.91
CA SER A 126 0.72 6.22 12.89
C SER A 126 0.15 6.03 14.29
N GLY A 127 0.65 5.02 15.00
CA GLY A 127 0.29 4.73 16.39
C GLY A 127 0.04 3.24 16.61
N LYS A 128 -0.71 2.91 17.66
CA LYS A 128 -1.17 1.54 17.92
C LYS A 128 -2.58 1.37 17.36
N MET A 129 -2.98 0.17 16.98
CA MET A 129 -4.37 -0.09 16.57
C MET A 129 -5.41 0.28 17.64
N THR A 130 -5.01 0.34 18.91
CA THR A 130 -5.84 0.79 20.03
C THR A 130 -5.89 2.32 20.19
N ASP A 131 -4.97 3.05 19.58
CA ASP A 131 -4.84 4.52 19.63
C ASP A 131 -3.90 4.99 18.50
N TYR A 132 -4.48 5.25 17.33
CA TYR A 132 -3.75 5.71 16.14
C TYR A 132 -4.24 7.07 15.69
N THR A 133 -3.36 7.77 14.97
CA THR A 133 -3.66 8.98 14.22
C THR A 133 -3.70 8.65 12.73
N LEU A 134 -4.60 9.30 12.01
CA LEU A 134 -4.73 9.25 10.55
C LEU A 134 -4.71 10.69 10.04
N SER A 135 -3.84 10.96 9.07
CA SER A 135 -3.86 12.21 8.31
C SER A 135 -3.91 11.89 6.82
N MET A 136 -4.70 12.66 6.08
CA MET A 136 -4.85 12.50 4.64
C MET A 136 -4.98 13.87 3.98
N ARG A 137 -4.32 14.02 2.84
CA ARG A 137 -4.51 15.14 1.92
C ARG A 137 -4.57 14.64 0.48
N THR A 138 -5.49 15.18 -0.31
CA THR A 138 -5.55 14.93 -1.75
C THR A 138 -6.34 16.05 -2.43
N ALA A 139 -6.01 16.34 -3.69
CA ALA A 139 -6.85 17.15 -4.57
C ALA A 139 -7.75 16.22 -5.38
N VAL A 140 -9.06 16.45 -5.34
CA VAL A 140 -10.04 15.65 -6.07
C VAL A 140 -10.74 16.47 -7.14
N LYS A 141 -11.14 15.81 -8.22
CA LYS A 141 -12.03 16.35 -9.25
C LYS A 141 -12.77 15.22 -9.93
N GLY A 142 -13.87 15.54 -10.58
CA GLY A 142 -14.62 14.59 -11.38
C GLY A 142 -15.48 15.28 -12.42
N GLN A 143 -16.18 14.49 -13.23
CA GLN A 143 -17.04 15.02 -14.29
C GLN A 143 -18.12 15.97 -13.75
N ASP A 144 -18.71 15.62 -12.59
CA ASP A 144 -19.73 16.42 -11.90
C ASP A 144 -19.25 16.94 -10.52
N ILE A 145 -17.94 16.88 -10.26
CA ILE A 145 -17.35 17.32 -8.98
C ILE A 145 -16.33 18.41 -9.26
N PRO A 146 -16.58 19.66 -8.82
CA PRO A 146 -15.61 20.73 -9.01
C PRO A 146 -14.30 20.41 -8.28
N PRO A 147 -13.15 20.85 -8.81
CA PRO A 147 -11.87 20.63 -8.16
C PRO A 147 -11.86 21.12 -6.71
N ALA A 148 -11.51 20.23 -5.78
CA ALA A 148 -11.45 20.53 -4.36
C ALA A 148 -10.25 19.86 -3.70
N THR A 149 -9.66 20.52 -2.70
CA THR A 149 -8.67 19.88 -1.82
C THR A 149 -9.37 19.34 -0.59
N ILE A 150 -9.18 18.04 -0.32
CA ILE A 150 -9.62 17.38 0.89
C ILE A 150 -8.43 17.29 1.84
N THR A 151 -8.63 17.70 3.09
CA THR A 151 -7.70 17.46 4.21
C THR A 151 -8.48 16.85 5.36
N LEU A 152 -7.99 15.73 5.88
CA LEU A 152 -8.61 14.97 6.95
C LEU A 152 -7.54 14.66 8.01
N ASP A 153 -7.85 14.97 9.27
CA ASP A 153 -7.13 14.50 10.44
C ASP A 153 -8.11 13.77 11.35
N ALA A 154 -7.72 12.60 11.83
CA ALA A 154 -8.56 11.74 12.65
C ALA A 154 -7.73 10.96 13.67
N LYS A 155 -8.40 10.51 14.73
CA LYS A 155 -7.87 9.55 15.70
C LYS A 155 -8.80 8.35 15.77
N GLY A 156 -8.26 7.17 15.92
CA GLY A 156 -9.07 5.97 15.95
C GLY A 156 -8.52 4.89 16.84
N ASN A 157 -9.35 3.87 17.02
CA ASN A 157 -9.00 2.62 17.65
C ASN A 157 -9.68 1.47 16.90
N GLU A 158 -9.68 0.27 17.48
CA GLU A 158 -10.29 -0.94 16.89
C GLU A 158 -11.82 -0.84 16.65
N ARG A 159 -12.51 0.13 17.28
CA ARG A 159 -13.97 0.23 17.27
C ARG A 159 -14.50 1.45 16.54
N GLN A 160 -13.76 2.55 16.53
CA GLN A 160 -14.25 3.82 15.99
C GLN A 160 -13.12 4.71 15.47
N ILE A 161 -13.52 5.62 14.58
CA ILE A 161 -12.69 6.72 14.08
C ILE A 161 -13.40 8.02 14.45
N ASN A 162 -12.68 8.88 15.16
CA ASN A 162 -13.09 10.23 15.50
C ASN A 162 -12.39 11.21 14.56
N LEU A 163 -13.17 12.01 13.85
CA LEU A 163 -12.64 13.04 12.98
C LEU A 163 -12.25 14.25 13.84
N ASP A 164 -10.95 14.55 13.91
CA ASP A 164 -10.45 15.76 14.56
C ASP A 164 -10.71 16.97 13.67
N LYS A 165 -10.50 16.81 12.35
CA LYS A 165 -10.76 17.86 11.35
C LYS A 165 -11.03 17.27 9.98
N LEU A 166 -12.04 17.81 9.30
CA LEU A 166 -12.27 17.59 7.87
C LEU A 166 -12.43 18.95 7.19
N THR A 167 -11.68 19.19 6.11
CA THR A 167 -11.77 20.40 5.31
C THR A 167 -11.88 20.04 3.84
N VAL A 168 -12.86 20.63 3.17
CA VAL A 168 -13.05 20.54 1.72
C VAL A 168 -12.98 21.96 1.18
N ALA A 169 -11.89 22.28 0.49
CA ALA A 169 -11.67 23.59 -0.10
C ALA A 169 -11.84 23.49 -1.62
N ALA A 170 -13.00 23.92 -2.13
CA ALA A 170 -13.22 24.06 -3.57
C ALA A 170 -12.35 25.20 -4.11
N LEU A 171 -11.68 24.97 -5.26
CA LEU A 171 -10.85 25.99 -5.90
C LEU A 171 -11.70 27.11 -6.55
N GLU A 172 -12.99 26.86 -6.75
CA GLU A 172 -13.94 27.85 -7.28
C GLU A 172 -14.90 28.35 -6.19
N GLY A 173 -14.48 29.41 -5.51
CA GLY A 173 -15.35 30.25 -4.69
C GLY A 173 -15.71 31.54 -5.42
N LYS A 174 -16.65 31.48 -6.37
CA LYS A 174 -17.60 32.58 -6.65
C LYS A 174 -18.99 31.96 -6.82
N LEU A 175 -19.69 31.81 -5.71
CA LEU A 175 -21.14 31.84 -5.72
C LEU A 175 -21.52 33.32 -5.88
N ASN A 176 -22.01 33.70 -7.05
CA ASN A 176 -22.79 34.93 -7.23
C ASN A 176 -24.26 34.63 -6.95
#